data_AF-A0A962GKR8-F1
#
_entry.id   AF-A0A962GKR8-F1
#
_cell.length_a   1.000
_cell.length_b   1.000
_cell.length_c   1.000
_cell.angle_alpha   90.00
_cell.angle_beta   90.00
_cell.angle_gamma   90.00
#
_symmetry.space_group_name_H-M   'P 1'
#
loop_
_entity.id
_entity.type
_entity.pdbx_description
1 polymer ?
#
loop_
_entity_poly.entity_id
_entity_poly.type
_entity_poly.pdbx_seq_one_letter_code
_entity_poly.pdbx_strand_id
1 'polypeptide(L)'
;MTKKINNRKKSGFGLLRFLFWFGFGFSIGLGVPWYFYLQSLINSTFVQYSWNIPTSIYAREFEFYEGKKINVKELDFELEVLGYLKRDKPQFIGEYSVQSNSYEIHSKGFYYFDQPESPRVIKFEVVNHKIQNLNHQFSRLEPLVIGQFYNADFKNREPILIEHIPNTMVMG
;
A
#
# COMPACT_ATOMS: atom_id res chain seq x y z
N MET A 1 8.08 63.45 70.13
CA MET A 1 9.01 62.83 69.16
C MET A 1 9.04 61.32 69.44
N THR A 2 8.12 60.51 68.90
CA THR A 2 8.11 59.83 67.59
C THR A 2 9.33 58.96 67.28
N LYS A 3 9.11 57.64 67.16
CA LYS A 3 9.81 56.84 66.14
C LYS A 3 8.88 55.75 65.58
N LYS A 4 8.50 55.94 64.31
CA LYS A 4 7.63 55.09 63.50
C LYS A 4 8.46 53.92 62.98
N ILE A 5 8.09 52.69 63.33
CA ILE A 5 8.73 51.47 62.83
C ILE A 5 8.22 51.22 61.41
N ASN A 6 9.14 51.26 60.44
CA ASN A 6 8.82 51.21 59.02
C ASN A 6 8.93 49.77 58.52
N ASN A 7 7.78 49.13 58.30
CA ASN A 7 7.67 47.76 57.78
C ASN A 7 8.04 47.72 56.29
N ARG A 8 9.24 47.22 55.96
CA ARG A 8 9.63 46.94 54.57
C ARG A 8 9.31 45.49 54.20
N LYS A 9 8.11 45.25 53.66
CA LYS A 9 7.79 44.04 52.88
C LYS A 9 8.46 44.15 51.51
N LYS A 10 9.66 43.57 51.35
CA LYS A 10 10.28 43.33 50.02
C LYS A 10 11.15 42.07 50.08
N SER A 11 10.61 40.89 49.75
CA SER A 11 11.46 39.71 49.46
C SER A 11 10.75 38.49 48.84
N GLY A 12 9.61 38.65 48.14
CA GLY A 12 8.92 37.49 47.52
C GLY A 12 9.33 37.18 46.07
N PHE A 13 9.74 38.19 45.30
CA PHE A 13 9.83 38.08 43.82
C PHE A 13 11.13 37.43 43.32
N GLY A 14 12.25 37.64 44.02
CA GLY A 14 13.54 37.03 43.66
C GLY A 14 13.60 35.52 43.94
N LEU A 15 13.01 35.08 45.05
CA LEU A 15 12.93 33.67 45.42
C LEU A 15 12.03 32.89 44.44
N LEU A 16 10.89 33.48 44.05
CA LEU A 16 9.99 32.88 43.07
C LEU A 16 10.67 32.72 41.69
N ARG A 17 11.42 33.75 41.26
CA ARG A 17 12.18 33.71 40.00
C ARG A 17 13.30 32.67 40.03
N PHE A 18 13.95 32.49 41.18
CA PHE A 18 14.96 31.47 41.39
C PHE A 18 14.38 30.05 41.36
N LEU A 19 13.28 29.80 42.09
CA LEU A 19 12.58 28.51 42.09
C LEU A 19 12.05 28.14 40.69
N PHE A 20 11.55 29.13 39.94
CA PHE A 20 11.13 28.93 38.56
C PHE A 20 12.29 28.49 37.65
N TRP A 21 13.43 29.19 37.70
CA TRP A 21 14.62 28.83 36.92
C TRP A 21 15.21 27.48 37.32
N PHE A 22 15.16 27.14 38.62
CA PHE A 22 15.63 25.86 39.12
C PHE A 22 14.73 24.70 38.67
N GLY A 23 13.39 24.85 38.79
CA GLY A 23 12.43 23.87 38.30
C GLY A 23 12.51 23.68 36.79
N PHE A 24 12.70 24.76 36.04
CA PHE A 24 12.89 24.71 34.59
C PHE A 24 14.17 23.97 34.20
N GLY A 25 15.29 24.27 34.88
CA GLY A 25 16.56 23.55 34.68
C GLY A 25 16.46 22.06 35.01
N PHE A 26 15.76 21.71 36.09
CA PHE A 26 15.53 20.32 36.47
C PHE A 26 14.64 19.57 35.45
N SER A 27 13.57 20.22 34.98
CA SER A 27 12.69 19.66 33.96
C SER A 27 13.42 19.42 32.64
N ILE A 28 14.33 20.32 32.24
CA ILE A 28 15.17 20.14 31.05
C ILE A 28 16.20 19.03 31.29
N GLY A 29 16.85 19.02 32.45
CA GLY A 29 17.87 18.03 32.81
C GLY A 29 17.35 16.59 32.81
N LEU A 30 16.07 16.38 33.13
CA LEU A 30 15.42 15.07 33.02
C LEU A 30 14.75 14.83 31.66
N GLY A 31 14.12 15.86 31.09
CA GLY A 31 13.34 15.76 29.86
C GLY A 31 14.21 15.47 28.64
N VAL A 32 15.38 16.09 28.53
CA VAL A 32 16.27 15.92 27.37
C VAL A 32 16.84 14.49 27.31
N PRO A 33 17.44 13.92 28.38
CA PRO A 33 17.90 12.53 28.36
C PRO A 33 16.77 11.53 28.12
N TRP A 34 15.59 11.77 28.70
CA TRP A 34 14.41 10.93 28.49
C TRP A 34 13.95 10.93 27.03
N TYR A 35 13.91 12.10 26.39
CA TYR A 35 13.59 12.24 24.97
C TYR A 35 14.59 11.47 24.09
N PHE A 36 15.89 11.61 24.34
CA PHE A 36 16.90 10.87 23.58
C PHE A 36 16.83 9.35 23.80
N TYR A 37 16.51 8.91 25.01
CA TYR A 37 16.27 7.49 25.29
C TYR A 37 15.08 6.95 24.49
N LEU A 38 13.95 7.66 24.51
CA LEU A 38 12.78 7.29 23.69
C LEU A 38 13.10 7.32 22.20
N GLN A 39 13.83 8.33 21.71
CA GLN A 39 14.25 8.41 20.32
C GLN A 39 15.09 7.20 19.92
N SER A 40 16.03 6.76 20.76
CA SER A 40 16.87 5.59 20.49
C SER A 40 16.04 4.31 20.45
N LEU A 41 15.12 4.14 21.41
CA LEU A 41 14.21 3.00 21.46
C LEU A 41 13.27 2.93 20.25
N ILE A 42 12.74 4.07 19.82
CA ILE A 42 11.92 4.19 18.61
C ILE A 42 12.76 3.82 17.40
N ASN A 43 13.94 4.43 17.22
CA ASN A 43 14.78 4.13 16.05
C ASN A 43 15.17 2.64 15.98
N SER A 44 15.53 2.00 17.09
CA SER A 44 15.90 0.58 17.09
C SER A 44 14.72 -0.33 16.77
N THR A 45 13.54 -0.04 17.33
CA THR A 45 12.32 -0.82 17.10
C THR A 45 11.78 -0.66 15.68
N PHE A 46 11.85 0.55 15.12
CA PHE A 46 11.37 0.83 13.76
C PHE A 46 12.31 0.27 12.69
N VAL A 47 13.64 0.28 12.90
CA VAL A 47 14.59 -0.34 11.95
C VAL A 47 14.44 -1.86 11.92
N GLN A 48 14.06 -2.48 13.04
CA GLN A 48 13.81 -3.92 13.11
C GLN A 48 12.46 -4.35 12.52
N TYR A 49 11.54 -3.41 12.27
CA TYR A 49 10.31 -3.63 11.50
C TYR A 49 10.56 -3.48 9.99
N SER A 50 11.68 -4.02 9.49
CA SER A 50 11.82 -4.29 8.05
C SER A 50 10.78 -5.36 7.71
N TRP A 51 9.66 -4.93 7.15
CA TRP A 51 8.55 -5.80 6.77
C TRP A 51 9.10 -6.91 5.87
N ASN A 52 9.06 -8.15 6.37
CA ASN A 52 9.44 -9.29 5.58
C ASN A 52 8.44 -9.41 4.43
N ILE A 53 8.90 -9.17 3.20
CA ILE A 53 8.06 -9.36 2.02
C ILE A 53 7.83 -10.86 1.87
N PRO A 54 6.58 -11.35 1.95
CA PRO A 54 6.32 -12.78 1.78
C PRO A 54 6.66 -13.21 0.37
N THR A 55 7.10 -14.45 0.21
CA THR A 55 7.23 -15.04 -1.11
C THR A 55 5.84 -15.43 -1.61
N SER A 56 5.40 -14.82 -2.71
CA SER A 56 4.13 -15.17 -3.37
C SER A 56 4.36 -16.25 -4.41
N ILE A 57 3.51 -17.27 -4.40
CA ILE A 57 3.48 -18.35 -5.40
C ILE A 57 2.36 -18.02 -6.38
N TYR A 58 2.74 -17.79 -7.62
CA TYR A 58 1.83 -17.50 -8.70
C TYR A 58 1.48 -18.76 -9.49
N ALA A 59 0.28 -18.76 -10.07
CA ALA A 59 -0.18 -19.77 -11.00
C ALA A 59 0.45 -19.59 -12.38
N ARG A 60 0.02 -20.42 -13.33
CA ARG A 60 0.36 -20.28 -14.74
C ARG A 60 -0.06 -18.90 -15.26
N GLU A 61 0.74 -18.34 -16.15
CA GLU A 61 0.38 -17.14 -16.90
C GLU A 61 -0.65 -17.49 -17.97
N PHE A 62 -1.67 -16.66 -18.13
CA PHE A 62 -2.66 -16.85 -19.17
C PHE A 62 -2.32 -15.99 -20.39
N GLU A 63 -1.69 -16.62 -21.37
CA GLU A 63 -1.25 -15.95 -22.60
C GLU A 63 -2.36 -15.86 -23.66
N PHE A 64 -2.34 -14.80 -24.46
CA PHE A 64 -3.20 -14.55 -25.60
C PHE A 64 -2.32 -14.37 -26.83
N TYR A 65 -2.55 -15.19 -27.84
CA TYR A 65 -1.97 -15.06 -29.17
C TYR A 65 -2.92 -15.65 -30.21
N GLU A 66 -2.81 -15.19 -31.46
CA GLU A 66 -3.72 -15.64 -32.51
C GLU A 66 -3.65 -17.15 -32.75
N GLY A 67 -4.81 -17.78 -32.93
CA GLY A 67 -4.92 -19.21 -33.18
C GLY A 67 -4.77 -20.11 -31.95
N LYS A 68 -4.47 -19.55 -30.76
CA LYS A 68 -4.45 -20.30 -29.50
C LYS A 68 -5.82 -20.93 -29.24
N LYS A 69 -5.84 -22.22 -28.90
CA LYS A 69 -7.05 -22.89 -28.43
C LYS A 69 -7.36 -22.42 -27.01
N ILE A 70 -8.60 -22.01 -26.77
CA ILE A 70 -9.05 -21.46 -25.49
C ILE A 70 -10.37 -22.07 -25.06
N ASN A 71 -10.48 -22.39 -23.77
CA ASN A 71 -11.74 -22.76 -23.15
C ASN A 71 -12.36 -21.52 -22.51
N VAL A 72 -13.48 -21.07 -23.07
CA VAL A 72 -14.22 -19.89 -22.58
C VAL A 72 -14.59 -20.01 -21.10
N LYS A 73 -14.99 -21.20 -20.64
CA LYS A 73 -15.36 -21.41 -19.23
C LYS A 73 -14.17 -21.28 -18.28
N GLU A 74 -12.98 -21.70 -18.73
CA GLU A 74 -11.75 -21.59 -17.95
C GLU A 74 -11.30 -20.13 -17.87
N LEU A 75 -11.36 -19.40 -18.99
CA LEU A 75 -11.08 -17.97 -19.03
C LEU A 75 -12.03 -17.18 -18.11
N ASP A 76 -13.34 -17.43 -18.21
CA ASP A 76 -14.33 -16.72 -17.39
C ASP A 76 -14.10 -16.98 -15.90
N PHE A 77 -13.78 -18.22 -15.54
CA PHE A 77 -13.42 -18.59 -14.16
C PHE A 77 -12.14 -17.89 -13.69
N GLU A 78 -11.11 -17.84 -14.53
CA GLU A 78 -9.84 -17.22 -14.18
C GLU A 78 -9.98 -15.71 -13.97
N LEU A 79 -10.76 -15.03 -14.80
CA LEU A 79 -11.11 -13.62 -14.61
C LEU A 79 -11.88 -13.40 -13.29
N GLU A 80 -12.81 -14.28 -12.95
CA GLU A 80 -13.56 -14.21 -11.70
C GLU A 80 -12.64 -14.34 -10.47
N VAL A 81 -11.74 -15.34 -10.48
CA VAL A 81 -10.82 -15.59 -9.36
C VAL A 81 -9.75 -14.49 -9.25
N LEU A 82 -9.35 -13.87 -10.36
CA LEU A 82 -8.51 -12.66 -10.39
C LEU A 82 -9.23 -11.39 -9.91
N GLY A 83 -10.54 -11.48 -9.63
CA GLY A 83 -11.35 -10.37 -9.15
C GLY A 83 -11.68 -9.35 -10.24
N TYR A 84 -11.83 -9.79 -11.48
CA TYR A 84 -12.35 -8.94 -12.55
C TYR A 84 -13.87 -8.76 -12.43
N LEU A 85 -14.34 -7.55 -12.73
CA LEU A 85 -15.76 -7.23 -12.72
C LEU A 85 -16.34 -7.29 -14.13
N LYS A 86 -17.36 -8.13 -14.31
CA LYS A 86 -18.11 -8.20 -15.57
C LYS A 86 -19.01 -6.98 -15.72
N ARG A 87 -18.82 -6.20 -16.78
CA ARG A 87 -19.60 -5.01 -17.15
C ARG A 87 -19.98 -5.06 -18.62
N ASP A 88 -21.09 -4.45 -19.01
CA ASP A 88 -21.47 -4.36 -20.43
C ASP A 88 -20.54 -3.43 -21.22
N LYS A 89 -20.01 -2.40 -20.53
CA LYS A 89 -19.06 -1.43 -21.06
C LYS A 89 -17.94 -1.24 -20.03
N PRO A 90 -16.80 -1.93 -20.18
CA PRO A 90 -15.69 -1.82 -19.25
C PRO A 90 -14.98 -0.49 -19.47
N GLN A 91 -14.76 0.28 -18.40
CA GLN A 91 -14.11 1.59 -18.43
C GLN A 91 -12.85 1.63 -17.57
N PHE A 92 -12.79 0.80 -16.54
CA PHE A 92 -11.70 0.79 -15.58
C PHE A 92 -10.89 -0.50 -15.65
N ILE A 93 -9.65 -0.39 -15.18
CA ILE A 93 -8.75 -1.52 -14.99
C ILE A 93 -9.42 -2.55 -14.06
N GLY A 94 -9.31 -3.83 -14.40
CA GLY A 94 -9.99 -4.91 -13.66
C GLY A 94 -11.44 -5.11 -14.07
N GLU A 95 -11.92 -4.50 -15.15
CA GLU A 95 -13.23 -4.77 -15.73
C GLU A 95 -13.11 -5.54 -17.04
N TYR A 96 -14.13 -6.35 -17.34
CA TYR A 96 -14.22 -7.06 -18.61
C TYR A 96 -15.65 -7.16 -19.12
N SER A 97 -15.80 -7.36 -20.43
CA SER A 97 -17.08 -7.60 -21.08
C SER A 97 -16.99 -8.74 -22.09
N VAL A 98 -18.14 -9.38 -22.31
CA VAL A 98 -18.30 -10.47 -23.26
C VAL A 98 -19.54 -10.21 -24.10
N GLN A 99 -19.38 -10.00 -25.41
CA GLN A 99 -20.47 -9.73 -26.35
C GLN A 99 -20.36 -10.67 -27.56
N SER A 100 -21.30 -11.60 -27.72
CA SER A 100 -21.39 -12.48 -28.91
C SER A 100 -20.06 -13.12 -29.34
N ASN A 101 -19.27 -13.60 -28.35
CA ASN A 101 -17.90 -14.16 -28.48
C ASN A 101 -16.75 -13.15 -28.64
N SER A 102 -17.02 -11.85 -28.62
CA SER A 102 -16.00 -10.81 -28.48
C SER A 102 -15.72 -10.55 -27.00
N TYR A 103 -14.45 -10.54 -26.64
CA TYR A 103 -13.94 -10.25 -25.31
C TYR A 103 -13.24 -8.90 -25.33
N GLU A 104 -13.54 -8.08 -24.34
CA GLU A 104 -12.80 -6.87 -24.04
C GLU A 104 -12.41 -6.89 -22.56
N ILE A 105 -11.11 -6.97 -22.27
CA ILE A 105 -10.55 -7.11 -20.93
C ILE A 105 -9.60 -5.94 -20.67
N HIS A 106 -9.84 -5.21 -19.58
CA HIS A 106 -8.98 -4.12 -19.14
C HIS A 106 -7.99 -4.65 -18.12
N SER A 107 -6.83 -5.13 -18.59
CA SER A 107 -5.85 -5.82 -17.73
C SER A 107 -5.22 -4.89 -16.70
N LYS A 108 -4.97 -5.41 -15.49
CA LYS A 108 -4.25 -4.72 -14.40
C LYS A 108 -2.78 -4.47 -14.71
N GLY A 109 -2.21 -5.17 -15.68
CA GLY A 109 -0.76 -5.20 -15.88
C GLY A 109 -0.06 -5.98 -14.76
N PHE A 110 1.17 -6.39 -15.03
CA PHE A 110 1.96 -7.16 -14.08
C PHE A 110 3.46 -7.03 -14.37
N TYR A 111 4.26 -7.06 -13.30
CA TYR A 111 5.71 -7.07 -13.39
C TYR A 111 6.21 -8.51 -13.52
N TYR A 112 6.31 -9.01 -14.75
CA TYR A 112 6.90 -10.32 -15.02
C TYR A 112 8.43 -10.28 -14.91
N PHE A 113 9.03 -11.46 -14.76
CA PHE A 113 10.49 -11.61 -14.64
C PHE A 113 11.23 -11.21 -15.93
N ASP A 114 10.57 -11.34 -17.08
CA ASP A 114 11.12 -11.03 -18.39
C ASP A 114 10.86 -9.56 -18.75
N GLN A 115 9.60 -9.14 -18.79
CA GLN A 115 9.21 -7.78 -19.12
C GLN A 115 7.96 -7.33 -18.36
N PRO A 116 7.95 -6.09 -17.83
CA PRO A 116 6.74 -5.54 -17.23
C PRO A 116 5.67 -5.29 -18.31
N GLU A 117 4.46 -5.79 -18.07
CA GLU A 117 3.29 -5.43 -18.89
C GLU A 117 2.51 -4.32 -18.21
N SER A 118 2.40 -3.19 -18.89
CA SER A 118 1.55 -2.08 -18.44
C SER A 118 0.06 -2.44 -18.57
N PRO A 119 -0.82 -1.84 -17.74
CA PRO A 119 -2.27 -1.98 -17.90
C PRO A 119 -2.70 -1.64 -19.33
N ARG A 120 -3.45 -2.54 -19.98
CA ARG A 120 -3.90 -2.35 -21.36
C ARG A 120 -5.21 -3.08 -21.65
N VAL A 121 -5.87 -2.64 -22.72
CA VAL A 121 -7.10 -3.26 -23.19
C VAL A 121 -6.78 -4.38 -24.17
N ILE A 122 -7.17 -5.60 -23.82
CA ILE A 122 -7.03 -6.81 -24.63
C ILE A 122 -8.39 -7.08 -25.27
N LYS A 123 -8.44 -7.01 -26.61
CA LYS A 123 -9.65 -7.32 -27.39
C LYS A 123 -9.39 -8.49 -28.32
N PHE A 124 -10.28 -9.47 -28.31
CA PHE A 124 -10.22 -10.62 -29.20
C PHE A 124 -11.60 -11.25 -29.39
N GLU A 125 -11.72 -12.09 -30.40
CA GLU A 125 -12.90 -12.89 -30.67
C GLU A 125 -12.58 -14.38 -30.51
N VAL A 126 -13.55 -15.13 -30.00
CA VAL A 126 -13.43 -16.58 -29.88
C VAL A 126 -14.27 -17.27 -30.95
N VAL A 127 -13.59 -17.84 -31.95
CA VAL A 127 -14.21 -18.58 -33.05
C VAL A 127 -13.69 -20.01 -33.06
N ASN A 128 -14.58 -20.99 -33.01
CA ASN A 128 -14.23 -22.42 -32.96
C ASN A 128 -13.24 -22.77 -31.83
N HIS A 129 -13.45 -22.22 -30.62
CA HIS A 129 -12.56 -22.36 -29.47
C HIS A 129 -11.13 -21.87 -29.72
N LYS A 130 -10.95 -20.92 -30.64
CA LYS A 130 -9.66 -20.28 -30.91
C LYS A 130 -9.77 -18.76 -30.84
N ILE A 131 -8.70 -18.13 -30.40
CA ILE A 131 -8.54 -16.68 -30.40
C ILE A 131 -8.33 -16.21 -31.85
N GLN A 132 -9.11 -15.21 -32.26
CA GLN A 132 -9.00 -14.49 -33.54
C GLN A 132 -9.11 -12.98 -33.30
N ASN A 133 -8.63 -12.18 -34.26
CA ASN A 133 -8.72 -10.72 -34.24
C ASN A 133 -8.18 -10.11 -32.93
N LEU A 134 -7.03 -10.61 -32.46
CA LEU A 134 -6.39 -10.08 -31.26
C LEU A 134 -5.79 -8.71 -31.59
N ASN A 135 -6.14 -7.68 -30.82
CA ASN A 135 -5.64 -6.31 -31.05
C ASN A 135 -4.11 -6.19 -30.87
N HIS A 136 -3.50 -7.14 -30.17
CA HIS A 136 -2.06 -7.19 -29.91
C HIS A 136 -1.48 -8.48 -30.50
N GLN A 137 -0.19 -8.50 -30.87
CA GLN A 137 0.44 -9.75 -31.33
C GLN A 137 0.52 -10.80 -30.22
N PHE A 138 0.71 -10.34 -28.99
CA PHE A 138 0.82 -11.15 -27.80
C PHE A 138 0.36 -10.35 -26.58
N SER A 139 -0.36 -11.00 -25.67
CA SER A 139 -0.72 -10.40 -24.39
C SER A 139 -0.78 -11.44 -23.28
N ARG A 140 -0.59 -11.03 -22.03
CA ARG A 140 -0.73 -11.90 -20.87
C ARG A 140 -1.66 -11.28 -19.84
N LEU A 141 -2.42 -12.12 -19.16
CA LEU A 141 -3.10 -11.73 -17.92
C LEU A 141 -2.19 -11.98 -16.74
N GLU A 142 -2.35 -11.15 -15.71
CA GLU A 142 -1.68 -11.35 -14.44
C GLU A 142 -1.93 -12.76 -13.88
N PRO A 143 -0.89 -13.40 -13.33
CA PRO A 143 -1.04 -14.76 -12.83
C PRO A 143 -1.75 -14.75 -11.47
N LEU A 144 -2.60 -15.75 -11.24
CA LEU A 144 -3.32 -15.89 -9.98
C LEU A 144 -2.36 -16.19 -8.82
N VAL A 145 -2.51 -15.52 -7.68
CA VAL A 145 -1.78 -15.87 -6.45
C VAL A 145 -2.41 -17.11 -5.83
N ILE A 146 -1.70 -18.24 -5.86
CA ILE A 146 -2.17 -19.51 -5.27
C ILE A 146 -1.96 -19.49 -3.75
N GLY A 147 -0.85 -18.88 -3.31
CA GLY A 147 -0.50 -18.84 -1.90
C GLY A 147 0.68 -17.94 -1.63
N GLN A 148 0.91 -17.66 -0.36
CA GLN A 148 2.05 -16.89 0.12
C GLN A 148 2.72 -17.67 1.23
N PHE A 149 4.04 -17.82 1.19
CA PHE A 149 4.78 -18.40 2.30
C PHE A 149 4.94 -17.35 3.39
N TYR A 150 4.48 -17.69 4.60
CA TYR A 150 4.51 -16.82 5.76
C TYR A 150 5.79 -17.00 6.57
N ASN A 151 6.28 -15.89 7.11
CA ASN A 151 7.19 -15.93 8.26
C ASN A 151 6.37 -16.05 9.56
N ALA A 152 7.01 -16.51 10.64
CA ALA A 152 6.40 -16.99 11.90
C ALA A 152 5.31 -16.11 12.54
N ASP A 153 5.20 -14.83 12.17
CA ASP A 153 4.27 -13.86 12.75
C ASP A 153 2.90 -13.76 12.05
N PHE A 154 2.66 -14.51 10.96
CA PHE A 154 1.38 -14.58 10.22
C PHE A 154 0.77 -13.22 9.80
N LYS A 155 1.57 -12.15 9.73
CA LYS A 155 1.12 -10.83 9.31
C LYS A 155 1.45 -10.62 7.83
N ASN A 156 0.42 -10.49 6.99
CA ASN A 156 0.58 -10.14 5.58
C ASN A 156 0.46 -8.63 5.40
N ARG A 157 1.52 -7.96 4.94
CA ARG A 157 1.51 -6.53 4.62
C ARG A 157 2.39 -6.28 3.41
N GLU A 158 1.81 -5.65 2.40
CA GLU A 158 2.54 -5.15 1.24
C GLU A 158 2.74 -3.64 1.43
N PRO A 159 4.00 -3.14 1.48
CA PRO A 159 4.24 -1.72 1.63
C PRO A 159 3.87 -0.99 0.34
N ILE A 160 2.84 -0.15 0.41
CA ILE A 160 2.43 0.73 -0.69
C ILE A 160 2.86 2.16 -0.34
N LEU A 161 3.53 2.84 -1.27
CA LEU A 161 3.91 4.24 -1.09
C LEU A 161 2.65 5.12 -1.06
N ILE A 162 2.68 6.18 -0.23
CA ILE A 162 1.52 7.07 -0.06
C ILE A 162 1.05 7.69 -1.38
N GLU A 163 1.97 7.92 -2.32
CA GLU A 163 1.70 8.46 -3.67
C GLU A 163 0.89 7.52 -4.56
N HIS A 164 0.91 6.22 -4.29
CA HIS A 164 0.15 5.21 -5.03
C HIS A 164 -1.26 5.00 -4.46
N ILE A 165 -1.60 5.63 -3.33
CA ILE A 165 -2.92 5.53 -2.73
C ILE A 165 -3.85 6.54 -3.42
N PRO A 166 -4.98 6.10 -4.02
CA PRO A 166 -5.98 7.00 -4.59
C PRO A 166 -6.42 8.07 -3.61
N ASN A 167 -6.48 9.34 -4.07
CA ASN A 167 -6.92 10.47 -3.25
C ASN A 167 -8.32 10.26 -2.65
N THR A 168 -9.18 9.48 -3.31
CA THR A 168 -10.52 9.12 -2.83
C THR A 168 -10.51 8.30 -1.54
N MET A 169 -9.43 7.57 -1.23
CA MET A 169 -9.28 6.86 0.04
C MET A 169 -8.61 7.71 1.13
N VAL A 170 -7.87 8.76 0.76
CA VAL A 170 -7.14 9.62 1.70
C VAL A 170 -8.00 10.77 2.21
N MET A 171 -8.92 11.30 1.38
CA MET A 171 -9.69 12.51 1.64
C MET A 171 -11.15 12.25 2.08
N GLY A 172 -11.45 11.10 2.71
CA GLY A 172 -12.80 10.65 3.06
C GLY A 172 -13.77 11.73 3.55
#